data_AF-A0A2U1QGB7-F1
#
_entry.id   AF-A0A2U1QGB7-F1
#
_cell.length_a   1.000
_cell.length_b   1.000
_cell.length_c   1.000
_cell.angle_alpha   90.00
_cell.angle_beta   90.00
_cell.angle_gamma   90.00
#
_symmetry.space_group_name_H-M   'P 1'
#
loop_
_entity.id
_entity.type
_entity.pdbx_description
1 polymer ?
#
loop_
_entity_poly.entity_id
_entity_poly.type
_entity_poly.pdbx_seq_one_letter_code
_entity_poly.pdbx_strand_id
1 'polypeptide(L)'
;MLLIVCGKLHNHILQVLLGLLQRALIHPEMFNDHPRAVVIARDAVGNLGGLVRQLSLDHFENESRRMMPFSNDMSSCPAKRYMRQKSPQGLHKKVLATLLKPRNWIPPADRRFFLDAYEVGELCYAAEQIFISETTVLQLKAPIKVFGDLHGQFTDLMRLFDEYGFPSSAGDITYIDYLFLGDYVDRGQHSLETITLLLALKINYPENIHLIRGNHEAADVNALFGFRLECIERMGENDGIWAWQRFNQLFNHLPLAALIEQKIICMHGGIGRSIHSVEQIEKIERPINMDAGSVVLMDLLW
;
A
#
# COMPACT_ATOMS: atom_id res chain seq x y z
N MET A 1 14.80 -19.50 -0.44
CA MET A 1 13.94 -18.34 -0.15
C MET A 1 12.81 -18.35 -1.18
N LEU A 2 11.55 -18.34 -0.75
CA LEU A 2 10.39 -18.22 -1.64
C LEU A 2 10.16 -16.72 -1.92
N LEU A 3 9.87 -16.35 -3.16
CA LEU A 3 9.54 -14.98 -3.53
C LEU A 3 8.03 -14.86 -3.73
N ILE A 4 7.40 -13.92 -3.04
CA ILE A 4 6.03 -13.49 -3.31
C ILE A 4 6.10 -12.13 -4.02
N VAL A 5 5.72 -12.14 -5.29
CA VAL A 5 5.50 -10.95 -6.13
C VAL A 5 4.00 -10.68 -6.16
N CYS A 6 3.60 -9.41 -6.09
CA CYS A 6 2.23 -9.03 -6.37
C CYS A 6 1.95 -9.21 -7.87
N GLY A 7 1.59 -10.43 -8.27
CA GLY A 7 1.17 -10.69 -9.64
C GLY A 7 -0.20 -10.09 -9.89
N LYS A 8 -0.36 -9.32 -10.97
CA LYS A 8 -1.67 -8.95 -11.56
C LYS A 8 -2.45 -10.21 -11.94
N LEU A 9 -3.06 -10.85 -10.96
CA LEU A 9 -4.09 -11.85 -11.19
C LEU A 9 -5.41 -11.11 -11.31
N HIS A 10 -5.84 -10.96 -12.57
CA HIS A 10 -7.17 -10.52 -12.94
C HIS A 10 -8.21 -11.18 -12.02
N ASN A 11 -8.94 -10.34 -11.29
CA ASN A 11 -10.14 -10.64 -10.52
C ASN A 11 -10.10 -11.93 -9.68
N HIS A 12 -10.11 -11.73 -8.36
CA HIS A 12 -10.10 -12.73 -7.31
C HIS A 12 -8.72 -13.29 -7.01
N ILE A 13 -8.11 -12.93 -5.88
CA ILE A 13 -7.23 -13.82 -5.10
C ILE A 13 -6.99 -13.25 -3.69
N LEU A 14 -7.76 -13.78 -2.73
CA LEU A 14 -7.26 -14.05 -1.39
C LEU A 14 -6.83 -15.54 -1.26
N GLN A 15 -7.00 -16.35 -2.31
CA GLN A 15 -6.95 -17.82 -2.23
C GLN A 15 -5.59 -18.48 -2.53
N VAL A 16 -4.60 -17.76 -3.05
CA VAL A 16 -3.33 -18.40 -3.48
C VAL A 16 -2.23 -18.33 -2.41
N LEU A 17 -2.25 -17.36 -1.50
CA LEU A 17 -1.13 -17.13 -0.57
C LEU A 17 -1.17 -17.98 0.70
N LEU A 18 -2.36 -18.24 1.27
CA LEU A 18 -2.52 -19.11 2.45
C LEU A 18 -2.00 -20.54 2.16
N GLY A 19 -2.33 -21.11 1.00
CA GLY A 19 -1.92 -22.47 0.64
C GLY A 19 -0.42 -22.63 0.37
N LEU A 20 0.26 -21.59 -0.16
CA LEU A 20 1.70 -21.60 -0.39
C LEU A 20 2.50 -21.37 0.91
N LEU A 21 2.03 -20.47 1.79
CA LEU A 21 2.63 -20.25 3.11
C LEU A 21 2.53 -21.49 3.98
N GLN A 22 1.39 -22.19 3.98
CA GLN A 22 1.21 -23.42 4.74
C GLN A 22 2.12 -24.57 4.24
N ARG A 23 2.37 -24.65 2.92
CA ARG A 23 3.27 -25.68 2.34
C ARG A 23 4.76 -25.37 2.50
N ALA A 24 5.15 -24.10 2.53
CA ALA A 24 6.55 -23.69 2.69
C ALA A 24 7.04 -23.70 4.15
N LEU A 25 6.12 -23.69 5.13
CA LEU A 25 6.43 -23.53 6.55
C LEU A 25 6.24 -24.81 7.40
N ILE A 26 5.73 -25.92 6.86
CA ILE A 26 5.41 -27.13 7.64
C ILE A 26 6.42 -28.28 7.39
N HIS A 27 7.10 -28.72 8.46
CA HIS A 27 7.82 -29.99 8.53
C HIS A 27 6.80 -31.17 8.60
N PRO A 28 7.08 -32.36 8.02
CA PRO A 28 6.05 -33.39 7.79
C PRO A 28 5.43 -34.08 9.02
N GLU A 29 5.79 -33.75 10.26
CA GLU A 29 5.50 -34.59 11.43
C GLU A 29 4.49 -34.04 12.46
N MET A 30 3.74 -32.98 12.14
CA MET A 30 2.62 -32.55 13.00
C MET A 30 1.28 -32.64 12.28
N PHE A 31 0.74 -33.86 12.20
CA PHE A 31 -0.68 -34.10 12.04
C PHE A 31 -1.12 -35.18 13.02
N ASN A 32 -1.84 -34.78 14.07
CA ASN A 32 -2.98 -35.57 14.52
C ASN A 32 -4.09 -34.64 15.01
N ASP A 33 -5.27 -34.90 14.47
CA ASP A 33 -6.59 -34.40 14.86
C ASP A 33 -6.94 -32.92 14.59
N HIS A 34 -7.35 -32.61 13.36
CA HIS A 34 -8.75 -32.27 13.00
C HIS A 34 -8.85 -31.86 11.50
N PRO A 35 -9.75 -32.45 10.70
CA PRO A 35 -9.80 -32.24 9.25
C PRO A 35 -10.75 -31.09 8.90
N ARG A 36 -10.31 -30.09 8.13
CA ARG A 36 -11.18 -29.24 7.29
C ARG A 36 -10.36 -28.28 6.41
N ALA A 37 -9.96 -28.78 5.24
CA ALA A 37 -10.10 -28.15 3.92
C ALA A 37 -9.17 -28.89 2.94
N VAL A 38 -9.76 -29.87 2.25
CA VAL A 38 -9.12 -30.66 1.20
C VAL A 38 -9.32 -29.94 -0.13
N VAL A 39 -8.22 -29.77 -0.87
CA VAL A 39 -8.15 -29.23 -2.23
C VAL A 39 -8.85 -30.18 -3.21
N ILE A 40 -9.71 -29.64 -4.08
CA ILE A 40 -10.13 -30.32 -5.32
C ILE A 40 -9.73 -29.41 -6.48
N ALA A 41 -8.62 -29.75 -7.13
CA ALA A 41 -8.31 -29.24 -8.47
C ALA A 41 -9.15 -30.05 -9.46
N ARG A 42 -9.96 -29.36 -10.28
CA ARG A 42 -10.58 -29.97 -11.46
C ARG A 42 -9.78 -29.51 -12.67
N ASP A 43 -9.13 -30.46 -13.32
CA ASP A 43 -8.40 -30.28 -14.57
C ASP A 43 -9.31 -29.66 -15.63
N ALA A 44 -8.85 -28.57 -16.24
CA ALA A 44 -9.36 -28.09 -17.51
C ALA A 44 -8.20 -28.07 -18.52
N VAL A 45 -8.16 -29.14 -19.31
CA VAL A 45 -7.39 -29.27 -20.55
C VAL A 45 -7.90 -28.24 -21.55
N GLY A 46 -7.02 -27.41 -22.12
CA GLY A 46 -7.40 -26.46 -23.17
C GLY A 46 -6.27 -25.59 -23.69
N ASN A 47 -5.82 -25.91 -24.90
CA ASN A 47 -4.83 -25.20 -25.72
C ASN A 47 -5.43 -23.91 -26.30
N LEU A 48 -4.73 -22.77 -26.21
CA LEU A 48 -4.92 -21.61 -27.11
C LEU A 48 -3.73 -20.65 -26.97
N GLY A 49 -2.84 -20.72 -27.96
CA GLY A 49 -1.79 -19.72 -28.17
C GLY A 49 -2.32 -18.44 -28.82
N GLY A 50 -1.53 -17.37 -28.67
CA GLY A 50 -1.51 -16.21 -29.55
C GLY A 50 -2.47 -15.06 -29.20
N LEU A 51 -1.95 -14.01 -28.56
CA LEU A 51 -1.81 -12.69 -29.18
C LEU A 51 -1.04 -11.74 -28.24
N VAL A 52 0.24 -11.51 -28.54
CA VAL A 52 1.02 -10.40 -28.02
C VAL A 52 0.79 -9.22 -28.97
N ARG A 53 0.27 -8.10 -28.48
CA ARG A 53 0.29 -6.82 -29.21
C ARG A 53 1.28 -5.87 -28.55
N GLN A 54 2.37 -5.66 -29.27
CA GLN A 54 3.40 -4.67 -29.07
C GLN A 54 2.79 -3.28 -29.33
N LEU A 55 2.84 -2.38 -28.36
CA LEU A 55 2.57 -0.96 -28.58
C LEU A 55 3.88 -0.19 -28.47
N SER A 56 4.19 0.52 -29.55
CA SER A 56 5.39 1.28 -29.82
C SER A 56 5.50 2.51 -28.92
N LEU A 57 6.64 2.64 -28.25
CA LEU A 57 7.18 3.92 -27.78
C LEU A 57 7.37 4.82 -29.01
N ASP A 58 6.53 5.85 -29.17
CA ASP A 58 6.79 7.06 -29.96
C ASP A 58 5.57 8.01 -29.85
N HIS A 59 5.40 8.62 -28.67
CA HIS A 59 4.52 9.80 -28.52
C HIS A 59 4.76 10.58 -27.20
N PHE A 60 6.01 10.85 -26.84
CA PHE A 60 6.33 11.60 -25.61
C PHE A 60 7.31 12.78 -25.77
N GLU A 61 7.55 13.26 -26.99
CA GLU A 61 8.49 14.37 -27.23
C GLU A 61 7.90 15.72 -27.68
N ASN A 62 6.57 15.91 -27.64
CA ASN A 62 5.96 17.15 -28.16
C ASN A 62 5.20 18.04 -27.17
N GLU A 63 5.25 17.78 -25.85
CA GLU A 63 4.64 18.69 -24.86
C GLU A 63 5.63 19.41 -23.94
N SER A 64 6.94 19.20 -24.09
CA SER A 64 7.99 19.84 -23.28
C SER A 64 8.49 21.19 -23.81
N ARG A 65 7.80 21.82 -24.76
CA ARG A 65 8.15 23.17 -25.28
C ARG A 65 6.96 24.11 -25.25
N ARG A 66 6.57 24.60 -24.07
CA ARG A 66 5.81 25.84 -23.91
C ARG A 66 5.79 26.33 -22.46
N MET A 67 6.94 26.75 -21.91
CA MET A 67 6.97 27.71 -20.80
C MET A 67 8.16 28.66 -20.96
N MET A 68 7.86 29.96 -21.06
CA MET A 68 8.79 31.09 -21.15
C MET A 68 9.30 31.48 -19.74
N PRO A 69 10.50 32.07 -19.61
CA PRO A 69 11.10 32.35 -18.31
C PRO A 69 10.61 33.68 -17.72
N PHE A 70 10.27 33.68 -16.42
CA PHE A 70 10.15 34.90 -15.62
C PHE A 70 11.44 35.11 -14.81
N SER A 71 11.99 36.32 -14.91
CA SER A 71 13.20 36.82 -14.27
C SER A 71 12.94 37.46 -12.90
N ASN A 72 13.92 37.32 -11.99
CA ASN A 72 14.29 38.11 -10.80
C ASN A 72 13.20 38.60 -9.81
N ASP A 73 13.33 38.28 -8.51
CA ASP A 73 14.13 39.08 -7.54
C ASP A 73 14.07 38.53 -6.10
N MET A 74 15.10 38.84 -5.32
CA MET A 74 15.30 38.51 -3.89
C MET A 74 14.39 39.31 -2.94
N SER A 75 13.79 38.68 -1.91
CA SER A 75 13.84 39.12 -0.48
C SER A 75 12.74 38.53 0.44
N SER A 76 13.20 38.00 1.58
CA SER A 76 12.54 37.85 2.91
C SER A 76 11.07 37.39 3.02
N CYS A 77 10.87 36.15 3.46
CA CYS A 77 9.63 35.72 4.14
C CYS A 77 9.90 35.44 5.63
N PRO A 78 9.10 35.99 6.57
CA PRO A 78 9.27 35.71 7.99
C PRO A 78 8.76 34.29 8.30
N ALA A 79 9.66 33.46 8.83
CA ALA A 79 9.34 32.11 9.29
C ALA A 79 8.31 32.15 10.43
N LYS A 80 7.05 31.84 10.13
CA LYS A 80 6.07 31.48 11.16
C LYS A 80 6.43 30.10 11.68
N ARG A 81 7.06 30.07 12.86
CA ARG A 81 7.20 28.89 13.72
C ARG A 81 5.82 28.29 13.98
N TYR A 82 5.47 27.22 13.26
CA TYR A 82 4.34 26.38 13.62
C TYR A 82 4.67 25.69 14.94
N MET A 83 3.91 26.03 15.99
CA MET A 83 4.00 25.33 17.26
C MET A 83 3.55 23.89 17.07
N ARG A 84 4.41 22.96 17.51
CA ARG A 84 4.23 21.51 17.52
C ARG A 84 3.02 21.14 18.39
N GLN A 85 1.83 21.07 17.81
CA GLN A 85 0.68 20.47 18.47
C GLN A 85 0.79 18.95 18.33
N LYS A 86 0.66 18.24 19.46
CA LYS A 86 0.52 16.77 19.45
C LYS A 86 -0.73 16.44 18.65
N SER A 87 -0.66 15.40 17.81
CA SER A 87 -1.80 14.89 17.06
C SER A 87 -3.05 14.80 17.93
N PRO A 88 -4.24 15.15 17.41
CA PRO A 88 -5.49 15.00 18.15
C PRO A 88 -5.58 13.57 18.71
N GLN A 89 -5.55 13.43 20.04
CA GLN A 89 -5.63 12.13 20.69
C GLN A 89 -6.86 11.39 20.16
N GLY A 90 -6.64 10.26 19.47
CA GLY A 90 -7.72 9.39 19.00
C GLY A 90 -8.21 9.60 17.56
N LEU A 91 -7.52 10.39 16.71
CA LEU A 91 -7.89 10.51 15.29
C LEU A 91 -7.95 9.16 14.57
N HIS A 92 -6.93 8.29 14.75
CA HIS A 92 -6.95 6.92 14.20
C HIS A 92 -8.18 6.14 14.70
N LYS A 93 -8.60 6.31 15.96
CA LYS A 93 -9.83 5.67 16.49
C LYS A 93 -11.10 6.19 15.82
N LYS A 94 -11.18 7.49 15.53
CA LYS A 94 -12.27 8.08 14.74
C LYS A 94 -12.34 7.42 13.35
N VAL A 95 -11.19 7.29 12.67
CA VAL A 95 -11.10 6.65 11.35
C VAL A 95 -11.54 5.19 11.41
N LEU A 96 -11.02 4.41 12.36
CA LEU A 96 -11.40 3.00 12.54
C LEU A 96 -12.90 2.84 12.83
N ALA A 97 -13.47 3.64 13.74
CA ALA A 97 -14.89 3.59 14.05
C ALA A 97 -15.78 3.95 12.85
N THR A 98 -15.26 4.77 11.92
CA THR A 98 -16.01 5.21 10.74
C THR A 98 -15.91 4.20 9.60
N LEU A 99 -14.70 3.72 9.31
CA LEU A 99 -14.38 2.95 8.11
C LEU A 99 -14.31 1.44 8.32
N LEU A 100 -13.86 0.95 9.48
CA LEU A 100 -13.71 -0.49 9.73
C LEU A 100 -15.07 -1.13 10.05
N LYS A 101 -15.90 -1.30 9.02
CA LYS A 101 -17.26 -1.85 9.12
C LYS A 101 -17.46 -2.97 8.08
N PRO A 102 -16.86 -4.16 8.27
CA PRO A 102 -16.85 -5.23 7.25
C PRO A 102 -18.23 -5.60 6.68
N ARG A 103 -19.27 -5.60 7.52
CA ARG A 103 -20.65 -5.98 7.12
C ARG A 103 -21.52 -4.84 6.63
N ASN A 104 -21.24 -3.62 7.09
CA ASN A 104 -22.21 -2.51 7.06
C ASN A 104 -21.61 -1.22 6.49
N TRP A 105 -20.46 -1.30 5.83
CA TRP A 105 -19.90 -0.12 5.16
C TRP A 105 -20.74 0.21 3.92
N ILE A 106 -21.12 1.48 3.80
CA ILE A 106 -21.89 2.02 2.70
C ILE A 106 -21.18 3.29 2.24
N PRO A 107 -20.91 3.46 0.93
CA PRO A 107 -20.25 4.66 0.43
C PRO A 107 -21.14 5.90 0.67
N PRO A 108 -20.56 7.04 1.11
CA PRO A 108 -21.31 8.28 1.27
C PRO A 108 -21.92 8.77 -0.05
N ALA A 109 -23.18 9.22 0.00
CA ALA A 109 -23.89 9.68 -1.20
C ALA A 109 -23.35 11.01 -1.76
N ASP A 110 -22.85 11.90 -0.89
CA ASP A 110 -22.31 13.21 -1.27
C ASP A 110 -20.87 13.15 -1.77
N ARG A 111 -20.24 11.95 -1.75
CA ARG A 111 -18.83 11.68 -2.11
C ARG A 111 -17.81 12.54 -1.35
N ARG A 112 -18.21 13.39 -0.40
CA ARG A 112 -17.26 14.18 0.38
C ARG A 112 -16.47 13.25 1.29
N PHE A 113 -15.18 13.54 1.42
CA PHE A 113 -14.37 12.81 2.38
C PHE A 113 -14.62 13.34 3.79
N PHE A 114 -14.71 12.45 4.78
CA PHE A 114 -15.14 12.79 6.14
C PHE A 114 -14.04 13.42 7.00
N LEU A 115 -12.78 13.37 6.54
CA LEU A 115 -11.65 14.08 7.15
C LEU A 115 -11.36 15.36 6.38
N ASP A 116 -11.04 16.42 7.09
CA ASP A 116 -10.47 17.62 6.48
C ASP A 116 -8.96 17.44 6.18
N ALA A 117 -8.38 18.41 5.47
CA ALA A 117 -6.96 18.38 5.12
C ALA A 117 -6.05 18.34 6.36
N TYR A 118 -6.41 19.04 7.44
CA TYR A 118 -5.61 19.04 8.67
C TYR A 118 -5.60 17.66 9.33
N GLU A 119 -6.76 17.00 9.45
CA GLU A 119 -6.88 15.64 9.96
C GLU A 119 -6.10 14.64 9.10
N VAL A 120 -6.17 14.74 7.76
CA VAL A 120 -5.31 13.93 6.88
C VAL A 120 -3.82 14.17 7.16
N GLY A 121 -3.45 15.44 7.36
CA GLY A 121 -2.11 15.86 7.78
C GLY A 121 -1.59 15.15 9.01
N GLU A 122 -2.38 15.17 10.08
CA GLU A 122 -2.07 14.58 11.38
C GLU A 122 -2.02 13.05 11.32
N LEU A 123 -2.94 12.42 10.57
CA LEU A 123 -2.94 10.96 10.37
C LEU A 123 -1.66 10.53 9.65
N CYS A 124 -1.31 11.21 8.56
CA CYS A 124 -0.08 10.94 7.83
C CYS A 124 1.14 11.18 8.71
N TYR A 125 1.20 12.28 9.47
CA TYR A 125 2.32 12.54 10.38
C TYR A 125 2.51 11.43 11.41
N ALA A 126 1.44 10.97 12.05
CA ALA A 126 1.51 9.91 13.05
C ALA A 126 2.01 8.58 12.45
N ALA A 127 1.52 8.18 11.28
CA ALA A 127 1.95 6.95 10.62
C ALA A 127 3.39 7.06 10.09
N GLU A 128 3.77 8.21 9.55
CA GLU A 128 5.13 8.49 9.05
C GLU A 128 6.19 8.33 10.15
N GLN A 129 5.91 8.75 11.38
CA GLN A 129 6.85 8.53 12.50
C GLN A 129 7.12 7.04 12.74
N ILE A 130 6.12 6.18 12.51
CA ILE A 130 6.29 4.73 12.62
C ILE A 130 7.16 4.23 11.47
N PHE A 131 6.84 4.59 10.22
CA PHE A 131 7.61 4.13 9.05
C PHE A 131 9.07 4.58 9.07
N ILE A 132 9.37 5.77 9.61
CA ILE A 132 10.75 6.26 9.82
C ILE A 132 11.54 5.34 10.76
N SER A 133 10.88 4.78 11.79
CA SER A 133 11.53 3.90 12.77
C SER A 133 11.71 2.46 12.28
N GLU A 134 10.91 2.05 11.30
CA GLU A 134 11.01 0.72 10.70
C GLU A 134 12.26 0.59 9.82
N THR A 135 12.63 -0.63 9.47
CA THR A 135 13.69 -0.92 8.50
C THR A 135 13.13 -0.91 7.07
N THR A 136 13.99 -0.71 6.07
CA THR A 136 13.57 -0.73 4.65
C THR A 136 13.10 -2.13 4.20
N VAL A 137 13.64 -3.19 4.79
CA VAL A 137 13.11 -4.55 4.70
C VAL A 137 12.57 -4.96 6.07
N LEU A 138 11.26 -5.18 6.17
CA LEU A 138 10.62 -5.59 7.41
C LEU A 138 10.98 -7.05 7.74
N GLN A 139 11.21 -7.36 9.01
CA GLN A 139 11.49 -8.72 9.48
C GLN A 139 10.26 -9.27 10.21
N LEU A 140 9.53 -10.18 9.57
CA LEU A 140 8.20 -10.60 9.99
C LEU A 140 8.15 -12.08 10.38
N LYS A 141 7.17 -12.45 11.21
CA LYS A 141 6.94 -13.82 11.67
C LYS A 141 5.58 -14.33 11.23
N ALA A 142 5.43 -15.65 11.18
CA ALA A 142 4.14 -16.30 11.00
C ALA A 142 3.44 -16.48 12.37
N PRO A 143 2.09 -16.53 12.40
CA PRO A 143 1.17 -16.50 11.26
C PRO A 143 0.86 -15.07 10.77
N ILE A 144 0.76 -14.91 9.44
CA ILE A 144 0.54 -13.62 8.79
C ILE A 144 -0.38 -13.77 7.57
N LYS A 145 -1.30 -12.82 7.38
CA LYS A 145 -2.12 -12.69 6.17
C LYS A 145 -1.45 -11.72 5.22
N VAL A 146 -1.36 -12.10 3.95
CA VAL A 146 -0.73 -11.28 2.91
C VAL A 146 -1.79 -10.82 1.92
N PHE A 147 -1.88 -9.52 1.71
CA PHE A 147 -2.81 -8.85 0.80
C PHE A 147 -2.05 -8.22 -0.36
N GLY A 148 -2.51 -8.46 -1.59
CA GLY A 148 -1.99 -7.81 -2.80
C GLY A 148 -2.65 -6.46 -3.08
N ASP A 149 -2.71 -6.09 -4.36
CA ASP A 149 -3.26 -4.82 -4.84
C ASP A 149 -4.67 -4.56 -4.32
N LEU A 150 -4.91 -3.33 -3.85
CA LEU A 150 -6.23 -2.89 -3.41
C LEU A 150 -6.85 -1.87 -4.36
N HIS A 151 -6.05 -0.98 -4.94
CA HIS A 151 -6.48 0.01 -5.94
C HIS A 151 -7.81 0.70 -5.60
N GLY A 152 -7.94 1.23 -4.38
CA GLY A 152 -9.17 1.91 -3.97
C GLY A 152 -10.46 1.06 -4.01
N GLN A 153 -10.38 -0.27 -4.09
CA GLN A 153 -11.52 -1.21 -4.03
C GLN A 153 -11.94 -1.46 -2.58
N PHE A 154 -12.30 -0.39 -1.86
CA PHE A 154 -12.55 -0.44 -0.42
C PHE A 154 -13.66 -1.43 -0.02
N THR A 155 -14.73 -1.53 -0.81
CA THR A 155 -15.82 -2.48 -0.57
C THR A 155 -15.32 -3.93 -0.57
N ASP A 156 -14.39 -4.26 -1.47
CA ASP A 156 -13.84 -5.60 -1.57
C ASP A 156 -12.93 -5.89 -0.37
N LEU A 157 -12.13 -4.91 0.09
CA LEU A 157 -11.39 -5.02 1.34
C LEU A 157 -12.31 -5.30 2.54
N MET A 158 -13.44 -4.61 2.64
CA MET A 158 -14.44 -4.85 3.70
C MET A 158 -15.03 -6.27 3.63
N ARG A 159 -15.31 -6.78 2.42
CA ARG A 159 -15.77 -8.16 2.23
C ARG A 159 -14.73 -9.18 2.67
N LEU A 160 -13.46 -8.98 2.31
CA LEU A 160 -12.37 -9.85 2.74
C LEU A 160 -12.24 -9.88 4.26
N PHE A 161 -12.39 -8.73 4.91
CA PHE A 161 -12.41 -8.60 6.37
C PHE A 161 -13.61 -9.30 7.03
N ASP A 162 -14.77 -9.32 6.40
CA ASP A 162 -15.95 -10.02 6.92
C ASP A 162 -15.79 -11.55 6.79
N GLU A 163 -15.28 -12.01 5.65
CA GLU A 163 -15.17 -13.44 5.34
C GLU A 163 -13.99 -14.11 6.06
N TYR A 164 -12.85 -13.44 6.16
CA TYR A 164 -11.60 -14.03 6.64
C TYR A 164 -11.10 -13.47 7.97
N GLY A 165 -11.86 -12.59 8.63
CA GLY A 165 -11.45 -11.94 9.88
C GLY A 165 -10.70 -10.63 9.64
N PHE A 166 -10.86 -9.71 10.59
CA PHE A 166 -10.46 -8.31 10.45
C PHE A 166 -9.72 -7.79 11.68
N PRO A 167 -8.84 -6.79 11.50
CA PRO A 167 -7.92 -6.36 12.53
C PRO A 167 -8.61 -5.53 13.62
N SER A 168 -9.21 -6.21 14.59
CA SER A 168 -9.82 -5.62 15.79
C SER A 168 -9.54 -6.47 17.02
N SER A 169 -9.66 -5.90 18.22
CA SER A 169 -9.44 -6.64 19.47
C SER A 169 -10.38 -7.83 19.68
N ALA A 170 -11.56 -7.82 19.05
CA ALA A 170 -12.49 -8.96 19.03
C ALA A 170 -12.32 -9.85 17.77
N GLY A 171 -11.49 -9.42 16.82
CA GLY A 171 -11.08 -10.18 15.66
C GLY A 171 -9.79 -10.95 15.94
N ASP A 172 -8.94 -11.04 14.94
CA ASP A 172 -7.79 -11.95 14.89
C ASP A 172 -6.42 -11.26 14.95
N ILE A 173 -6.39 -9.94 15.08
CA ILE A 173 -5.14 -9.16 15.21
C ILE A 173 -4.30 -9.55 16.43
N THR A 174 -4.89 -10.25 17.40
CA THR A 174 -4.19 -10.69 18.62
C THR A 174 -3.29 -11.90 18.39
N TYR A 175 -3.46 -12.61 17.27
CA TYR A 175 -2.69 -13.81 16.97
C TYR A 175 -2.28 -13.94 15.49
N ILE A 176 -2.73 -13.06 14.59
CA ILE A 176 -2.35 -13.02 13.16
C ILE A 176 -1.94 -11.61 12.76
N ASP A 177 -0.75 -11.49 12.16
CA ASP A 177 -0.28 -10.24 11.56
C ASP A 177 -0.86 -10.03 10.16
N TYR A 178 -0.80 -8.81 9.66
CA TYR A 178 -1.28 -8.41 8.33
C TYR A 178 -0.16 -7.73 7.56
N LEU A 179 0.14 -8.23 6.37
CA LEU A 179 1.06 -7.62 5.42
C LEU A 179 0.31 -7.21 4.15
N PHE A 180 0.38 -5.94 3.78
CA PHE A 180 -0.13 -5.45 2.50
C PHE A 180 1.02 -5.08 1.57
N LEU A 181 0.94 -5.55 0.33
CA LEU A 181 2.04 -5.53 -0.64
C LEU A 181 2.09 -4.27 -1.52
N GLY A 182 1.47 -3.15 -1.12
CA GLY A 182 1.41 -1.93 -1.92
C GLY A 182 0.17 -1.82 -2.82
N ASP A 183 0.15 -0.81 -3.67
CA ASP A 183 -0.95 -0.48 -4.60
C ASP A 183 -2.28 -0.28 -3.87
N TYR A 184 -2.27 0.65 -2.92
CA TYR A 184 -3.42 1.02 -2.10
C TYR A 184 -4.37 1.94 -2.86
N VAL A 185 -3.81 2.83 -3.67
CA VAL A 185 -4.50 3.94 -4.33
C VAL A 185 -4.63 3.72 -5.84
N ASP A 186 -5.33 4.66 -6.49
CA ASP A 186 -5.64 4.69 -7.92
C ASP A 186 -6.60 3.60 -8.41
N ARG A 187 -7.08 3.77 -9.66
CA ARG A 187 -7.99 2.89 -10.43
C ARG A 187 -9.37 2.63 -9.84
N GLY A 188 -9.53 2.58 -8.52
CA GLY A 188 -10.80 2.49 -7.82
C GLY A 188 -11.38 3.85 -7.43
N GLN A 189 -12.50 3.82 -6.70
CA GLN A 189 -13.26 5.03 -6.34
C GLN A 189 -13.09 5.47 -4.88
N HIS A 190 -12.39 4.67 -4.07
CA HIS A 190 -12.31 4.83 -2.62
C HIS A 190 -10.86 4.73 -2.14
N SER A 191 -9.91 5.33 -2.86
CA SER A 191 -8.50 5.31 -2.49
C SER A 191 -8.28 6.03 -1.16
N LEU A 192 -9.00 7.14 -0.92
CA LEU A 192 -8.93 7.89 0.34
C LEU A 192 -9.34 7.02 1.53
N GLU A 193 -10.46 6.28 1.44
CA GLU A 193 -10.88 5.35 2.49
C GLU A 193 -9.87 4.22 2.69
N THR A 194 -9.38 3.63 1.60
CA THR A 194 -8.40 2.53 1.66
C THR A 194 -7.15 2.98 2.39
N ILE A 195 -6.47 4.03 1.92
CA ILE A 195 -5.20 4.41 2.53
C ILE A 195 -5.40 4.94 3.96
N THR A 196 -6.44 5.74 4.23
CA THR A 196 -6.66 6.27 5.59
C THR A 196 -7.02 5.17 6.59
N LEU A 197 -7.79 4.15 6.19
CA LEU A 197 -8.03 2.98 7.03
C LEU A 197 -6.73 2.23 7.35
N LEU A 198 -5.90 1.96 6.33
CA LEU A 198 -4.63 1.25 6.52
C LEU A 198 -3.67 2.03 7.43
N LEU A 199 -3.57 3.35 7.27
CA LEU A 199 -2.77 4.20 8.16
C LEU A 199 -3.32 4.20 9.59
N ALA A 200 -4.64 4.28 9.77
CA ALA A 200 -5.25 4.22 11.09
C ALA A 200 -5.03 2.86 11.78
N LEU A 201 -5.09 1.75 11.02
CA LEU A 201 -4.74 0.42 11.49
C LEU A 201 -3.27 0.33 11.88
N LYS A 202 -2.36 0.86 11.05
CA LYS A 202 -0.92 0.93 11.34
C LYS A 202 -0.63 1.69 12.63
N ILE A 203 -1.29 2.81 12.85
CA ILE A 203 -1.13 3.60 14.08
C ILE A 203 -1.65 2.85 15.30
N ASN A 204 -2.77 2.13 15.16
CA ASN A 204 -3.41 1.44 16.28
C ASN A 204 -2.73 0.10 16.62
N TYR A 205 -2.12 -0.56 15.65
CA TYR A 205 -1.47 -1.87 15.76
C TYR A 205 -0.11 -1.87 15.03
N PRO A 206 0.87 -1.06 15.48
CA PRO A 206 2.12 -0.84 14.75
C PRO A 206 2.95 -2.11 14.57
N GLU A 207 2.87 -3.05 15.50
CA GLU A 207 3.64 -4.31 15.46
C GLU A 207 2.96 -5.43 14.66
N ASN A 208 1.68 -5.28 14.29
CA ASN A 208 0.89 -6.34 13.65
C ASN A 208 0.39 -5.97 12.25
N ILE A 209 0.38 -4.69 11.91
CA ILE A 209 -0.01 -4.19 10.59
C ILE A 209 1.24 -3.71 9.87
N HIS A 210 1.52 -4.31 8.72
CA HIS A 210 2.71 -4.06 7.91
C HIS A 210 2.29 -3.61 6.52
N LEU A 211 2.85 -2.50 6.07
CA LEU A 211 2.57 -1.89 4.78
C LEU A 211 3.91 -1.73 4.06
N ILE A 212 4.04 -2.30 2.86
CA ILE A 212 5.18 -2.03 1.98
C ILE A 212 4.75 -1.16 0.80
N ARG A 213 5.70 -0.58 0.08
CA ARG A 213 5.43 0.35 -1.01
C ARG A 213 5.11 -0.40 -2.31
N GLY A 214 4.07 0.02 -3.03
CA GLY A 214 3.82 -0.34 -4.43
C GLY A 214 4.19 0.80 -5.39
N ASN A 215 4.06 0.58 -6.69
CA ASN A 215 4.37 1.61 -7.69
C ASN A 215 3.31 2.72 -7.73
N HIS A 216 2.06 2.43 -7.34
CA HIS A 216 1.02 3.46 -7.23
C HIS A 216 1.22 4.39 -6.02
N GLU A 217 2.14 4.06 -5.11
CA GLU A 217 2.61 4.98 -4.06
C GLU A 217 3.76 5.90 -4.54
N ALA A 218 3.83 6.17 -5.85
CA ALA A 218 4.69 7.17 -6.46
C ALA A 218 3.88 8.37 -7.00
N ALA A 219 4.36 9.59 -6.77
CA ALA A 219 3.60 10.81 -7.02
C ALA A 219 3.26 11.03 -8.50
N ASP A 220 4.18 10.70 -9.40
CA ASP A 220 3.99 10.74 -10.85
C ASP A 220 2.94 9.73 -11.32
N VAL A 221 2.95 8.52 -10.76
CA VAL A 221 1.97 7.47 -11.05
C VAL A 221 0.58 7.89 -10.54
N ASN A 222 0.44 8.22 -9.26
CA ASN A 222 -0.86 8.51 -8.66
C ASN A 222 -1.43 9.91 -8.99
N ALA A 223 -0.62 10.79 -9.55
CA ALA A 223 -1.12 11.98 -10.24
C ALA A 223 -1.88 11.64 -11.52
N LEU A 224 -1.44 10.59 -12.23
CA LEU A 224 -1.97 10.19 -13.53
C LEU A 224 -3.15 9.21 -13.43
N PHE A 225 -3.12 8.29 -12.46
CA PHE A 225 -4.06 7.14 -12.41
C PHE A 225 -5.24 7.30 -11.46
N GLY A 226 -5.42 8.48 -10.86
CA GLY A 226 -6.70 8.91 -10.29
C GLY A 226 -6.65 9.48 -8.88
N PHE A 227 -5.67 9.14 -8.06
CA PHE A 227 -5.66 9.50 -6.64
C PHE A 227 -5.61 11.03 -6.44
N ARG A 228 -4.80 11.75 -7.21
CA ARG A 228 -4.76 13.22 -7.15
C ARG A 228 -6.12 13.84 -7.48
N LEU A 229 -6.81 13.31 -8.49
CA LEU A 229 -8.14 13.79 -8.89
C LEU A 229 -9.18 13.45 -7.81
N GLU A 230 -9.11 12.26 -7.21
CA GLU A 230 -9.98 11.87 -6.09
C GLU A 230 -9.82 12.82 -4.91
N CYS A 231 -8.59 13.16 -4.51
CA CYS A 231 -8.34 14.14 -3.45
C CYS A 231 -8.98 15.50 -3.76
N ILE A 232 -8.79 16.02 -4.98
CA ILE A 232 -9.35 17.31 -5.42
C ILE A 232 -10.88 17.28 -5.43
N GLU A 233 -11.47 16.24 -6.00
CA GLU A 233 -12.93 16.09 -6.10
C GLU A 233 -13.59 16.03 -4.71
N ARG A 234 -13.00 15.26 -3.80
CA ARG A 234 -13.64 14.87 -2.53
C ARG A 234 -13.30 15.75 -1.35
N MET A 235 -12.21 16.51 -1.41
CA MET A 235 -11.75 17.44 -0.37
C MET A 235 -11.74 18.91 -0.82
N GLY A 236 -11.94 19.17 -2.11
CA GLY A 236 -11.81 20.52 -2.70
C GLY A 236 -10.42 20.74 -3.29
N GLU A 237 -10.28 21.74 -4.17
CA GLU A 237 -9.06 21.93 -4.96
C GLU A 237 -7.80 22.15 -4.12
N ASN A 238 -7.80 23.18 -3.26
CA ASN A 238 -6.62 23.50 -2.46
C ASN A 238 -6.31 22.42 -1.42
N ASP A 239 -7.33 21.99 -0.67
CA ASP A 239 -7.22 21.01 0.41
C ASP A 239 -6.88 19.62 -0.14
N GLY A 240 -7.44 19.24 -1.29
CA GLY A 240 -7.16 18.01 -1.99
C GLY A 240 -5.76 17.94 -2.58
N ILE A 241 -5.26 19.03 -3.20
CA ILE A 241 -3.86 19.10 -3.66
C ILE A 241 -2.92 18.98 -2.47
N TRP A 242 -3.21 19.67 -1.37
CA TRP A 242 -2.40 19.61 -0.15
C TRP A 242 -2.39 18.20 0.45
N ALA A 243 -3.55 17.56 0.57
CA ALA A 243 -3.68 16.19 1.08
C ALA A 243 -2.91 15.19 0.21
N TRP A 244 -3.05 15.29 -1.11
CA TRP A 244 -2.30 14.47 -2.07
C TRP A 244 -0.78 14.63 -1.92
N GLN A 245 -0.29 15.86 -1.77
CA GLN A 245 1.14 16.10 -1.50
C GLN A 245 1.57 15.47 -0.17
N ARG A 246 0.74 15.57 0.87
CA ARG A 246 1.03 15.00 2.18
C ARG A 246 1.10 13.47 2.16
N PHE A 247 0.18 12.80 1.46
CA PHE A 247 0.24 11.35 1.26
C PHE A 247 1.52 10.94 0.55
N ASN A 248 1.90 11.64 -0.52
CA ASN A 248 3.13 11.32 -1.26
C ASN A 248 4.41 11.52 -0.43
N GLN A 249 4.44 12.51 0.48
CA GLN A 249 5.54 12.65 1.43
C GLN A 249 5.65 11.41 2.33
N LEU A 250 4.52 10.92 2.87
CA LEU A 250 4.48 9.69 3.66
C LEU A 250 4.88 8.46 2.84
N PHE A 251 4.40 8.34 1.60
CA PHE A 251 4.69 7.18 0.74
C PHE A 251 6.18 6.98 0.48
N ASN A 252 6.95 8.07 0.42
CA ASN A 252 8.40 8.00 0.29
C ASN A 252 9.08 7.34 1.49
N HIS A 253 8.41 7.29 2.64
CA HIS A 253 8.88 6.59 3.83
C HIS A 253 8.41 5.15 3.92
N LEU A 254 7.58 4.61 3.01
CA LEU A 254 7.14 3.22 3.13
C LEU A 254 8.31 2.22 2.99
N PRO A 255 8.36 1.14 3.79
CA PRO A 255 9.28 0.02 3.57
C PRO A 255 9.14 -0.55 2.15
N LEU A 256 10.21 -1.09 1.58
CA LEU A 256 10.22 -1.56 0.19
C LEU A 256 10.00 -3.07 0.06
N ALA A 257 10.27 -3.84 1.11
CA ALA A 257 10.08 -5.27 1.13
C ALA A 257 9.82 -5.78 2.55
N ALA A 258 9.40 -7.04 2.66
CA ALA A 258 9.30 -7.76 3.92
C ALA A 258 9.89 -9.17 3.78
N LEU A 259 10.47 -9.69 4.85
CA LEU A 259 11.05 -11.02 4.93
C LEU A 259 10.34 -11.80 6.05
N ILE A 260 9.50 -12.77 5.67
CA ILE A 260 8.74 -13.62 6.60
C ILE A 260 9.57 -14.85 6.95
N GLU A 261 9.75 -15.12 8.25
CA GLU A 261 10.48 -16.28 8.79
C GLU A 261 11.90 -16.45 8.24
N GLN A 262 12.54 -15.35 7.79
CA GLN A 262 13.83 -15.37 7.08
C GLN A 262 13.85 -16.28 5.84
N LYS A 263 12.68 -16.65 5.33
CA LYS A 263 12.49 -17.67 4.30
C LYS A 263 11.74 -17.16 3.09
N ILE A 264 10.86 -16.17 3.27
CA ILE A 264 9.96 -15.72 2.22
C ILE A 264 10.10 -14.21 2.07
N ILE A 265 10.62 -13.76 0.94
CA ILE A 265 10.72 -12.33 0.64
C ILE A 265 9.48 -11.88 -0.13
N CYS A 266 8.91 -10.77 0.32
CA CYS A 266 7.72 -10.13 -0.22
C CYS A 266 8.09 -8.74 -0.73
N MET A 267 7.71 -8.45 -1.96
CA MET A 267 7.85 -7.16 -2.61
C MET A 267 6.68 -6.94 -3.57
N HIS A 268 6.43 -5.69 -3.94
CA HIS A 268 5.30 -5.37 -4.81
C HIS A 268 5.52 -5.88 -6.23
N GLY A 269 6.57 -5.39 -6.90
CA GLY A 269 7.03 -5.88 -8.19
C GLY A 269 7.81 -7.17 -8.01
N GLY A 270 9.06 -7.24 -8.45
CA GLY A 270 9.82 -8.48 -8.35
C GLY A 270 11.33 -8.31 -8.23
N ILE A 271 12.02 -9.43 -8.42
CA ILE A 271 13.48 -9.42 -8.50
C ILE A 271 13.81 -9.05 -9.95
N GLY A 272 14.14 -7.78 -10.17
CA GLY A 272 14.72 -7.33 -11.43
C GLY A 272 16.20 -7.72 -11.54
N ARG A 273 16.93 -7.09 -12.46
CA ARG A 273 18.33 -7.50 -12.76
C ARG A 273 19.34 -6.93 -11.79
N SER A 274 19.02 -5.85 -11.08
CA SER A 274 19.96 -5.11 -10.24
C SER A 274 20.09 -5.65 -8.82
N ILE A 275 19.18 -6.53 -8.41
CA ILE A 275 19.08 -7.02 -7.03
C ILE A 275 19.53 -8.47 -6.96
N HIS A 276 20.58 -8.70 -6.18
CA HIS A 276 21.22 -9.99 -5.98
C HIS A 276 21.18 -10.46 -4.53
N SER A 277 20.93 -9.56 -3.58
CA SER A 277 20.84 -9.90 -2.16
C SER A 277 19.87 -9.00 -1.40
N VAL A 278 19.33 -9.48 -0.28
CA VAL A 278 18.39 -8.72 0.56
C VAL A 278 19.07 -7.53 1.22
N GLU A 279 20.35 -7.69 1.58
CA GLU A 279 21.19 -6.68 2.20
C GLU A 279 21.39 -5.45 1.30
N GLN A 280 21.24 -5.60 -0.03
CA GLN A 280 21.25 -4.47 -0.95
C GLN A 280 20.01 -3.58 -0.76
N ILE A 281 18.85 -4.20 -0.55
CA ILE A 281 17.58 -3.50 -0.31
C ILE A 281 17.60 -2.85 1.08
N GLU A 282 18.14 -3.55 2.08
CA GLU A 282 18.25 -3.04 3.46
C GLU A 282 19.08 -1.75 3.58
N LYS A 283 20.08 -1.57 2.70
CA LYS A 283 20.95 -0.39 2.67
C LYS A 283 20.31 0.84 2.03
N ILE A 284 19.12 0.70 1.42
CA ILE A 284 18.42 1.83 0.82
C ILE A 284 17.86 2.71 1.93
N GLU A 285 18.32 3.95 1.99
CA GLU A 285 17.83 4.95 2.94
C GLU A 285 16.47 5.51 2.52
N ARG A 286 15.56 5.63 3.48
CA ARG A 286 14.24 6.28 3.31
C ARG A 286 14.27 7.65 4.02
N PRO A 287 13.62 8.69 3.47
CA PRO A 287 12.68 8.66 2.35
C PRO A 287 13.36 8.54 1.00
N ILE A 288 12.74 7.80 0.08
CA ILE A 288 13.23 7.67 -1.30
C ILE A 288 12.16 8.11 -2.29
N ASN A 289 12.51 9.00 -3.21
CA ASN A 289 11.66 9.38 -4.34
C ASN A 289 12.07 8.62 -5.60
N MET A 290 11.19 8.57 -6.61
CA MET A 290 11.46 7.85 -7.87
C MET A 290 12.69 8.40 -8.61
N ASP A 291 12.94 9.72 -8.53
CA ASP A 291 14.06 10.38 -9.20
C ASP A 291 15.43 9.94 -8.65
N ALA A 292 15.55 9.72 -7.33
CA ALA A 292 16.81 9.35 -6.69
C ALA A 292 17.07 7.83 -6.70
N GLY A 293 16.04 7.00 -6.80
CA GLY A 293 16.13 5.54 -6.64
C GLY A 293 16.03 4.71 -7.92
N SER A 294 16.15 5.35 -9.09
CA SER A 294 15.51 4.91 -10.34
C SER A 294 15.65 3.42 -10.68
N VAL A 295 16.84 2.83 -10.77
CA VAL A 295 16.96 1.44 -11.26
C VAL A 295 16.48 0.42 -10.22
N VAL A 296 16.84 0.61 -8.95
CA VAL A 296 16.52 -0.36 -7.88
C VAL A 296 15.05 -0.26 -7.48
N LEU A 297 14.48 0.94 -7.43
CA LEU A 297 13.05 1.12 -7.21
C LEU A 297 12.22 0.61 -8.38
N MET A 298 12.69 0.79 -9.61
CA MET A 298 12.00 0.23 -10.77
C MET A 298 11.95 -1.30 -10.70
N ASP A 299 13.05 -1.95 -10.33
CA ASP A 299 13.05 -3.40 -10.15
C ASP A 299 12.12 -3.85 -9.00
N LEU A 300 12.13 -3.17 -7.85
CA LEU A 300 11.33 -3.56 -6.67
C LEU A 300 9.82 -3.31 -6.82
N LEU A 301 9.44 -2.29 -7.58
CA LEU A 301 8.07 -1.80 -7.65
C LEU A 301 7.37 -2.15 -8.98
N TRP A 302 8.06 -2.67 -10.00
CA TRP A 302 7.48 -2.97 -11.31
C TRP A 302 7.76 -4.40 -11.82
#